data_AF-A0A434ST22-F1
#
_entry.id   AF-A0A434ST22-F1
#
_cell.length_a   1.000
_cell.length_b   1.000
_cell.length_c   1.000
_cell.angle_alpha   90.00
_cell.angle_beta   90.00
_cell.angle_gamma   90.00
#
_symmetry.space_group_name_H-M   'P 1'
#
loop_
_entity.id
_entity.type
_entity.pdbx_description
1 polymer ?
#
loop_
_entity_poly.entity_id
_entity_poly.type
_entity_poly.pdbx_seq_one_letter_code
_entity_poly.pdbx_strand_id
1 'polypeptide(L)' 'MAIRHRALEAEIFDPEELEFLARVFDRLKYDGQTTEQREALASRIIANFMAGIVDENELVLLSRLPLGR' A
#
# COMPACT_ATOMS: atom_id res chain seq x y z
N MET A 1 -7.00 18.09 16.53
CA MET A 1 -6.78 17.35 17.79
C MET A 1 -7.47 16.01 17.68
N ALA A 2 -6.92 14.82 17.91
CA ALA A 2 -5.57 14.28 17.99
C ALA A 2 -5.80 12.76 18.02
N ILE A 3 -5.19 12.02 17.08
CA ILE A 3 -4.63 10.68 17.33
C ILE A 3 -5.58 9.66 17.99
N ARG A 4 -6.82 9.53 17.49
CA ARG A 4 -7.69 8.39 17.86
C ARG A 4 -8.02 7.44 16.71
N HIS A 5 -7.55 7.74 15.50
CA HIS A 5 -7.71 6.83 14.36
C HIS A 5 -6.50 5.90 14.13
N ARG A 6 -5.44 6.00 14.95
CA ARG A 6 -4.22 5.20 14.80
C ARG A 6 -4.08 4.01 15.76
N ALA A 7 -5.05 3.81 16.66
CA ALA A 7 -5.01 2.67 17.59
C ALA A 7 -5.59 1.38 16.99
N LEU A 8 -6.41 1.46 15.94
CA LEU A 8 -6.96 0.29 15.24
C LEU A 8 -6.13 -0.13 14.02
N GLU A 9 -5.35 0.78 13.41
CA GLU A 9 -4.45 0.42 12.30
C GLU A 9 -3.21 -0.37 12.75
N ALA A 10 -2.82 -0.23 14.03
CA ALA A 10 -1.70 -0.97 14.63
C ALA A 10 -2.05 -2.41 15.05
N GLU A 11 -3.33 -2.81 14.96
CA GLU A 11 -3.79 -4.19 15.22
C GLU A 11 -4.12 -4.95 13.93
N ILE A 12 -4.06 -4.29 12.76
CA ILE A 12 -4.31 -4.91 11.44
C ILE A 12 -2.99 -5.21 10.71
N PHE A 13 -1.96 -4.39 10.92
CA PHE A 13 -0.65 -4.59 10.31
C PHE A 13 0.47 -4.52 11.34
N ASP A 14 1.31 -5.55 11.36
CA ASP A 14 2.55 -5.57 12.12
C ASP A 14 3.56 -4.55 11.57
N PRO A 15 4.52 -4.08 12.39
CA PRO A 15 5.55 -3.16 11.93
C PRO A 15 6.33 -3.69 10.71
N GLU A 16 6.56 -5.00 10.63
CA GLU A 16 7.21 -5.63 9.47
C GLU A 16 6.35 -5.53 8.20
N GLU A 17 5.03 -5.65 8.32
CA GLU A 17 4.09 -5.51 7.20
C GLU A 17 4.02 -4.05 6.75
N LEU A 18 4.01 -3.09 7.68
CA LEU A 18 4.06 -1.66 7.35
C LEU A 18 5.37 -1.31 6.62
N GLU A 19 6.51 -1.84 7.06
CA GLU A 19 7.77 -1.66 6.36
C GLU A 19 7.76 -2.28 4.96
N PHE A 20 7.17 -3.47 4.82
CA PHE A 20 7.00 -4.14 3.53
C PHE A 20 6.13 -3.32 2.57
N LEU A 21 4.96 -2.87 3.01
CA LEU A 21 4.05 -2.03 2.21
C LEU A 21 4.72 -0.70 1.82
N ALA A 22 5.48 -0.09 2.74
CA ALA A 22 6.23 1.13 2.45
C ALA A 22 7.31 0.92 1.39
N ARG A 23 8.06 -0.20 1.44
CA ARG A 23 9.06 -0.55 0.41
C ARG A 23 8.43 -0.74 -0.97
N VAL A 24 7.29 -1.45 -1.03
CA VAL A 24 6.55 -1.66 -2.29
C VAL A 24 6.02 -0.34 -2.85
N PHE A 25 5.47 0.52 -1.99
CA PHE A 25 5.01 1.84 -2.39
C PHE A 25 6.17 2.71 -2.90
N ASP A 26 7.32 2.68 -2.24
CA ASP A 26 8.52 3.44 -2.66
C ASP A 26 9.05 3.02 -4.03
N ARG A 27 8.97 1.72 -4.36
CA ARG A 27 9.34 1.22 -5.70
C ARG A 27 8.36 1.59 -6.80
N LEU A 28 7.10 1.84 -6.46
CA LEU A 28 6.03 2.14 -7.41
C LEU A 28 5.75 3.63 -7.56
N LYS A 29 6.08 4.43 -6.54
CA LYS A 29 6.00 5.88 -6.65
C LYS A 29 7.06 6.39 -7.63
N TYR A 30 6.70 7.41 -8.39
CA TYR A 30 7.64 8.12 -9.25
C TYR A 30 7.45 9.63 -9.08
N ASP A 31 8.49 10.37 -9.43
CA ASP A 31 8.47 11.83 -9.35
C ASP A 31 7.52 12.40 -10.40
N GLY A 32 6.54 13.21 -9.98
CA GLY A 32 5.47 13.73 -10.84
C GLY A 32 4.09 13.07 -10.69
N GLN A 33 3.92 12.08 -9.82
CA GLN A 33 2.59 11.60 -9.44
C GLN A 33 1.79 12.66 -8.67
N THR A 34 0.51 12.81 -9.00
CA THR A 34 -0.41 13.61 -8.18
C THR A 34 -0.71 12.90 -6.86
N THR A 35 -1.19 13.65 -5.87
CA THR A 35 -1.63 13.10 -4.58
C THR A 35 -2.67 11.99 -4.78
N GLU A 36 -3.64 12.20 -5.68
CA GLU A 36 -4.69 11.21 -5.99
C GLU A 36 -4.11 9.92 -6.60
N GLN A 37 -3.10 10.03 -7.47
CA GLN A 37 -2.44 8.85 -8.04
C GLN A 37 -1.67 8.05 -6.97
N ARG A 38 -1.06 8.75 -6.01
CA ARG A 38 -0.38 8.12 -4.87
C ARG A 38 -1.38 7.45 -3.93
N GLU A 39 -2.51 8.09 -3.64
CA GLU A 39 -3.56 7.50 -2.80
C GLU A 39 -4.19 6.27 -3.47
N ALA A 40 -4.47 6.35 -4.77
CA ALA A 40 -4.94 5.21 -5.56
C ALA A 40 -3.91 4.07 -5.56
N LEU A 41 -2.62 4.37 -5.71
CA LEU A 41 -1.55 3.38 -5.65
C LEU A 41 -1.49 2.69 -4.27
N ALA A 42 -1.49 3.46 -3.18
CA ALA A 42 -1.49 2.91 -1.82
C ALA A 42 -2.69 1.98 -1.59
N SER A 43 -3.87 2.38 -2.05
CA SER A 43 -5.09 1.58 -1.94
C SER A 43 -4.98 0.24 -2.66
N ARG A 44 -4.35 0.20 -3.85
CA ARG A 44 -4.12 -1.06 -4.59
C ARG A 44 -3.17 -1.99 -3.87
N ILE A 45 -2.07 -1.45 -3.33
CA ILE A 45 -1.08 -2.24 -2.60
C ILE A 45 -1.74 -2.87 -1.37
N ILE A 46 -2.52 -2.09 -0.61
CA ILE A 46 -3.23 -2.60 0.58
C ILE A 46 -4.28 -3.65 0.17
N ALA A 47 -5.07 -3.41 -0.88
CA ALA A 47 -6.08 -4.36 -1.35
C ALA A 47 -5.47 -5.70 -1.80
N ASN A 48 -4.38 -5.67 -2.54
CA ASN A 48 -3.66 -6.87 -2.97
C ASN A 48 -3.02 -7.60 -1.78
N PHE A 49 -2.43 -6.86 -0.84
CA PHE A 49 -1.89 -7.44 0.39
C PHE A 49 -2.96 -8.13 1.23
N MET A 50 -4.12 -7.48 1.42
CA MET A 50 -5.28 -8.07 2.11
C MET A 50 -5.86 -9.29 1.37
N ALA A 51 -5.62 -9.43 0.06
CA ALA A 51 -5.97 -10.63 -0.70
C ALA A 51 -5.00 -11.81 -0.46
N GLY A 52 -4.00 -11.63 0.43
CA GLY A 52 -3.00 -12.64 0.79
C GLY A 52 -1.72 -12.58 -0.03
N ILE A 53 -1.51 -11.51 -0.82
CA ILE A 53 -0.31 -11.35 -1.63
C ILE A 53 0.80 -10.75 -0.77
N VAL A 54 1.69 -11.62 -0.31
CA VAL A 54 2.83 -11.27 0.56
C VAL A 54 4.18 -11.27 -0.16
N ASP A 55 4.22 -11.66 -1.44
CA ASP A 55 5.45 -11.56 -2.25
C ASP A 55 5.63 -10.13 -2.78
N GLU A 56 6.83 -9.57 -2.56
CA GLU A 56 7.13 -8.19 -2.92
C GLU A 56 7.00 -7.94 -4.43
N ASN A 57 7.50 -8.88 -5.25
CA ASN A 57 7.52 -8.71 -6.70
C ASN A 57 6.11 -8.90 -7.27
N GLU A 58 5.37 -9.87 -6.76
CA GLU A 58 3.98 -10.10 -7.12
C GLU A 58 3.12 -8.87 -6.77
N LEU A 59 3.29 -8.34 -5.56
CA LEU A 59 2.56 -7.16 -5.10
C LEU A 59 2.86 -5.93 -5.95
N VAL A 60 4.13 -5.73 -6.32
CA VAL A 60 4.57 -4.68 -7.25
C VAL A 60 3.92 -4.85 -8.62
N LEU A 61 3.92 -6.06 -9.18
CA LEU A 61 3.35 -6.34 -10.50
C LEU A 61 1.84 -6.11 -10.54
N LEU A 62 1.13 -6.58 -9.53
CA LEU A 62 -0.33 -6.45 -9.46
C LEU A 62 -0.77 -5.02 -9.15
N SER A 63 -0.01 -4.29 -8.33
CA SER A 63 -0.34 -2.90 -7.98
C SER A 63 -0.01 -1.89 -9.08
N ARG A 64 0.84 -2.26 -10.06
CA ARG A 64 1.05 -1.49 -11.30
C ARG A 64 -0.16 -1.48 -12.21
N LEU A 65 -0.93 -2.57 -12.20
CA LEU A 65 -2.15 -2.64 -12.97
C LEU A 65 -3.22 -1.82 -12.24
N PRO A 66 -4.04 -1.03 -12.96
CA PRO A 66 -5.26 -0.51 -12.36
C PRO A 66 -6.09 -1.70 -11.88
N LEU A 67 -6.60 -1.65 -10.64
CA LEU A 67 -7.73 -2.50 -10.25
C LEU A 67 -8.78 -2.31 -11.36
N GLY A 68 -9.20 -3.40 -11.99
CA GLY A 68 -9.77 -3.43 -13.33
C GLY A 68 -10.82 -2.34 -13.64
N ARG A 69 -10.88 -2.00 -14.93
CA ARG A 69 -11.82 -1.07 -15.57
C ARG A 69 -13.25 -1.14 -15.04
#